data_AF-A0A940CML1-F1
#
_entry.id   AF-A0A940CML1-F1
#
_cell.length_a   1.000
_cell.length_b   1.000
_cell.length_c   1.000
_cell.angle_alpha   90.00
_cell.angle_beta   90.00
_cell.angle_gamma   90.00
#
_symmetry.space_group_name_H-M   'P 1'
#
loop_
_entity.id
_entity.type
_entity.pdbx_description
1 polymer ?
#
loop_
_entity_poly.entity_id
_entity_poly.type
_entity_poly.pdbx_seq_one_letter_code
_entity_poly.pdbx_strand_id
1 'polypeptide(L)'
;DMIHKKNVKYFFENAKKAKKQATKTVNAGKKTSIVIKTIASDVLTTSELGGKRRLAHLLGMYGTIIFWVTSVIMIFCYSTKESVTPSILTLLWHLGAIMTCLGGYWFWFFLRVDVSAEGNPWYRIIKADLFVLSLVVTATIGLIWSYLQTADVSGWDTLFLVLFMISNLVLFGGVYWSKFAHMFYKPGAAIQKHLAEADGSNENLPEPSDKPKQFGLGIKREAPRHY
;
A
#
# COMPACT_ATOMS: atom_id res chain seq x y z
N ASP A 1 14.78 -2.43 -5.94
CA ASP A 1 15.12 -2.64 -4.51
C ASP A 1 15.31 -4.13 -4.15
N MET A 2 14.50 -5.05 -4.73
CA MET A 2 14.57 -6.50 -4.46
C MET A 2 15.89 -7.21 -4.87
N ILE A 3 16.55 -6.84 -5.98
CA ILE A 3 17.82 -7.49 -6.40
C ILE A 3 18.94 -7.20 -5.40
N HIS A 4 19.05 -5.94 -4.98
CA HIS A 4 20.21 -5.48 -4.21
C HIS A 4 20.04 -5.74 -2.71
N LYS A 5 18.81 -5.63 -2.20
CA LYS A 5 18.54 -5.85 -0.79
C LYS A 5 18.10 -7.28 -0.60
N LYS A 6 18.98 -8.14 -0.09
CA LYS A 6 18.73 -9.54 0.32
C LYS A 6 17.72 -9.66 1.49
N ASN A 7 16.66 -8.84 1.49
CA ASN A 7 15.70 -8.65 2.58
C ASN A 7 15.00 -9.96 2.94
N VAL A 8 14.57 -10.74 1.94
CA VAL A 8 13.93 -12.04 2.18
C VAL A 8 14.87 -12.97 2.94
N LYS A 9 16.13 -13.07 2.50
CA LYS A 9 17.16 -13.88 3.17
C LYS A 9 17.39 -13.39 4.60
N TYR A 10 17.48 -12.07 4.79
CA TYR A 10 17.60 -11.47 6.11
C TYR A 10 16.41 -11.82 7.03
N PHE A 11 15.16 -11.70 6.57
CA PHE A 11 13.99 -12.05 7.37
C PHE A 11 13.97 -13.54 7.74
N PHE A 12 14.31 -14.43 6.81
CA PHE A 12 14.41 -15.86 7.11
C PHE A 12 15.51 -16.18 8.13
N GLU A 13 16.69 -15.55 8.00
CA GLU A 13 17.78 -15.72 8.96
C GLU A 13 17.42 -15.15 10.33
N ASN A 14 16.75 -13.99 10.37
CA ASN A 14 16.33 -13.35 11.61
C ASN A 14 15.24 -14.16 12.31
N ALA A 15 14.26 -14.68 11.57
CA ALA A 15 13.24 -15.56 12.12
C ALA A 15 13.83 -16.86 12.70
N LYS A 16 14.86 -17.43 12.05
CA LYS A 16 15.62 -18.58 12.59
C LYS A 16 16.36 -18.22 13.88
N LYS A 17 16.97 -17.03 13.96
CA LYS A 17 17.64 -16.56 15.18
C LYS A 17 16.65 -16.33 16.33
N ALA A 18 15.55 -15.64 16.07
CA ALA A 18 14.49 -15.40 17.04
C ALA A 18 13.93 -16.72 17.60
N LYS A 19 13.66 -17.71 16.73
CA LYS A 19 13.21 -19.05 17.15
C LYS A 19 14.21 -19.76 18.08
N LYS A 20 15.52 -19.54 17.91
CA LYS A 20 16.55 -20.11 18.80
C LYS A 20 16.67 -19.36 20.13
N GLN A 21 16.29 -18.08 20.16
CA GLN A 21 16.34 -17.20 21.34
C GLN A 21 15.02 -17.16 22.11
N ALA A 22 13.98 -17.84 21.62
CA ALA A 22 12.68 -17.91 22.28
C ALA A 22 12.81 -18.50 23.68
N THR A 23 12.36 -17.75 24.68
CA THR A 23 12.38 -18.15 26.09
C THR A 23 11.08 -18.85 26.50
N LYS A 24 10.03 -18.73 25.69
CA LYS A 24 8.70 -19.30 25.93
C LYS A 24 8.13 -19.93 24.66
N THR A 25 7.39 -21.03 24.81
CA THR A 25 6.69 -21.68 23.70
C THR A 25 5.31 -21.04 23.49
N VAL A 26 5.12 -20.38 22.34
CA VAL A 26 3.81 -19.83 21.96
C VAL A 26 3.01 -20.91 21.23
N ASN A 27 1.83 -21.25 21.76
CA ASN A 27 0.90 -22.19 21.12
C ASN A 27 0.42 -21.67 19.76
N ALA A 28 0.11 -22.57 18.83
CA ALA A 28 -0.40 -22.30 17.48
C ALA A 28 -1.57 -21.30 17.49
N GLY A 29 -2.57 -21.45 18.37
CA GLY A 29 -3.70 -20.52 18.44
C GLY A 29 -3.31 -19.08 18.77
N LYS A 30 -2.32 -18.89 19.66
CA LYS A 30 -1.83 -17.55 20.03
C LYS A 30 -0.96 -16.95 18.93
N LYS A 31 -0.15 -17.76 18.22
CA LYS A 31 0.56 -17.33 17.02
C LYS A 31 -0.39 -16.87 15.93
N THR A 32 -1.44 -17.65 15.65
CA THR A 32 -2.47 -17.32 14.66
C THR A 32 -3.20 -16.03 15.05
N SER A 33 -3.55 -15.85 16.32
CA SER A 33 -4.20 -14.62 16.81
C SER A 33 -3.31 -13.38 16.62
N ILE A 34 -2.00 -13.49 16.92
CA ILE A 34 -1.04 -12.40 16.71
C ILE A 34 -0.96 -12.06 15.22
N VAL A 35 -0.77 -13.05 14.35
CA VAL A 35 -0.71 -12.84 12.90
C VAL A 35 -1.98 -12.16 12.38
N ILE A 36 -3.17 -12.63 12.79
CA ILE A 36 -4.44 -12.05 12.37
C ILE A 36 -4.56 -10.61 12.85
N LYS A 37 -4.25 -10.33 14.12
CA LYS A 37 -4.32 -8.98 14.68
C LYS A 37 -3.38 -8.02 13.97
N THR A 38 -2.14 -8.43 13.72
CA THR A 38 -1.14 -7.61 13.03
C THR A 38 -1.51 -7.35 11.59
N ILE A 39 -2.04 -8.35 10.87
CA ILE A 39 -2.55 -8.13 9.50
C ILE A 39 -3.75 -7.19 9.53
N ALA A 40 -4.68 -7.38 10.45
CA ALA A 40 -5.86 -6.53 10.56
C ALA A 40 -5.51 -5.08 10.92
N SER A 41 -4.67 -4.84 11.92
CA SER A 41 -4.28 -3.49 12.31
C SER A 41 -3.39 -2.82 11.27
N ASP A 42 -2.31 -3.48 10.87
CA ASP A 42 -1.22 -2.81 10.16
C ASP A 42 -1.41 -2.84 8.65
N VAL A 43 -2.01 -3.91 8.12
CA VAL A 43 -2.27 -4.06 6.68
C VAL A 43 -3.63 -3.48 6.32
N LEU A 44 -4.70 -3.97 6.95
CA LEU A 44 -6.06 -3.58 6.53
C LEU A 44 -6.38 -2.14 6.92
N THR A 45 -5.98 -1.71 8.11
CA THR A 45 -6.37 -0.38 8.59
C THR A 45 -5.28 0.68 8.50
N THR A 46 -4.06 0.29 8.09
CA THR A 46 -2.87 1.14 8.09
C THR A 46 -2.77 1.95 9.38
N SER A 47 -2.93 1.27 10.51
CA SER A 47 -2.99 1.83 11.88
C SER A 47 -1.78 2.72 12.21
N GLU A 48 -0.66 2.49 11.55
CA GLU A 48 0.58 3.25 11.70
C GLU A 48 0.51 4.68 11.14
N LEU A 49 -0.53 5.00 10.37
CA LEU A 49 -0.78 6.35 9.89
C LEU A 49 -1.88 7.01 10.73
N GLY A 50 -1.71 8.28 11.04
CA GLY A 50 -2.67 9.13 11.73
C GLY A 50 -3.46 10.04 10.79
N GLY A 51 -4.65 10.44 11.23
CA GLY A 51 -5.44 11.53 10.65
C GLY A 51 -5.68 11.44 9.14
N LYS A 52 -5.45 12.56 8.44
CA LYS A 52 -5.73 12.71 6.99
C LYS A 52 -4.91 11.77 6.12
N ARG A 53 -3.68 11.43 6.54
CA ARG A 53 -2.78 10.55 5.80
C ARG A 53 -3.28 9.12 5.79
N ARG A 54 -3.82 8.64 6.90
CA ARG A 54 -4.47 7.33 6.98
C ARG A 54 -5.67 7.27 6.02
N LEU A 55 -6.53 8.28 6.04
CA LEU A 55 -7.72 8.29 5.19
C LEU A 55 -7.38 8.28 3.69
N ALA A 56 -6.45 9.15 3.26
CA ALA A 56 -6.00 9.16 1.86
C ALA A 56 -5.35 7.84 1.46
N HIS A 57 -4.60 7.20 2.36
CA HIS A 57 -3.98 5.90 2.11
C HIS A 57 -5.01 4.78 2.01
N LEU A 58 -6.00 4.72 2.91
CA LEU A 58 -7.07 3.72 2.87
C LEU A 58 -7.93 3.88 1.61
N LEU A 59 -8.24 5.13 1.22
CA LEU A 59 -8.97 5.43 0.00
C LEU A 59 -8.20 4.95 -1.24
N GLY A 60 -6.90 5.25 -1.32
CA GLY A 60 -6.03 4.78 -2.39
C GLY A 60 -5.87 3.26 -2.41
N MET A 61 -5.63 2.65 -1.25
CA MET A 61 -5.40 1.21 -1.10
C MET A 61 -6.63 0.39 -1.48
N TYR A 62 -7.78 0.65 -0.83
CA TYR A 62 -9.01 -0.08 -1.13
C TYR A 62 -9.55 0.25 -2.51
N GLY A 63 -9.42 1.50 -2.97
CA GLY A 63 -9.73 1.88 -4.34
C GLY A 63 -8.95 1.02 -5.34
N THR A 64 -7.64 0.89 -5.13
CA THR A 64 -6.76 0.12 -6.03
C THR A 64 -7.10 -1.36 -6.02
N ILE A 65 -7.34 -1.93 -4.83
CA ILE A 65 -7.71 -3.35 -4.70
C ILE A 65 -9.02 -3.62 -5.47
N ILE A 66 -10.04 -2.80 -5.25
CA ILE A 66 -11.34 -2.95 -5.94
C ILE A 66 -11.14 -2.83 -7.45
N PHE A 67 -10.41 -1.79 -7.90
CA PHE A 67 -10.12 -1.54 -9.31
C PHE A 67 -9.43 -2.72 -9.99
N TRP A 68 -8.40 -3.29 -9.36
CA TRP A 68 -7.67 -4.43 -9.93
C TRP A 68 -8.47 -5.73 -9.88
N VAL A 69 -9.12 -6.06 -8.76
CA VAL A 69 -9.89 -7.30 -8.64
C VAL A 69 -11.03 -7.33 -9.66
N THR A 70 -11.76 -6.22 -9.79
CA THR A 70 -12.84 -6.11 -10.79
C THR A 70 -12.28 -6.17 -12.22
N SER A 71 -11.14 -5.53 -12.50
CA SER A 71 -10.47 -5.65 -13.80
C SER A 71 -10.14 -7.10 -14.14
N VAL A 72 -9.54 -7.84 -13.20
CA VAL A 72 -9.19 -9.26 -13.37
C VAL A 72 -10.45 -10.09 -13.64
N ILE A 73 -11.51 -9.92 -12.85
CA ILE A 73 -12.76 -10.67 -13.05
C ILE A 73 -13.35 -10.36 -14.44
N MET A 74 -13.43 -9.09 -14.83
CA MET A 74 -14.00 -8.73 -16.13
C MET A 74 -13.15 -9.25 -17.30
N ILE A 75 -11.82 -9.16 -17.21
CA ILE A 75 -10.91 -9.63 -18.26
C ILE A 75 -10.95 -11.16 -18.41
N PHE A 76 -10.96 -11.91 -17.30
CA PHE A 76 -10.85 -13.38 -17.38
C PHE A 76 -12.19 -14.11 -17.40
N CYS A 77 -13.25 -13.51 -16.87
CA CYS A 77 -14.57 -14.14 -16.79
C CYS A 77 -15.59 -13.57 -17.78
N TYR A 78 -15.38 -12.36 -18.32
CA TYR A 78 -16.36 -11.64 -19.16
C TYR A 78 -15.76 -11.05 -20.45
N SER A 79 -14.75 -11.69 -21.03
CA SER A 79 -14.08 -11.21 -22.25
C SER A 79 -14.68 -11.73 -23.56
N THR A 80 -15.73 -12.55 -23.55
CA THR A 80 -16.34 -13.08 -24.78
C THR A 80 -17.52 -12.23 -25.22
N LYS A 81 -17.82 -12.24 -26.53
CA LYS A 81 -18.97 -11.50 -27.09
C LYS A 81 -20.32 -11.95 -26.54
N GLU A 82 -20.39 -13.17 -26.01
CA GLU A 82 -21.61 -13.78 -25.46
C GLU A 82 -21.77 -13.53 -23.96
N SER A 83 -20.70 -13.14 -23.26
CA SER A 83 -20.73 -12.89 -21.83
C SER A 83 -21.24 -11.47 -21.54
N VAL A 84 -22.36 -11.36 -20.83
CA VAL A 84 -22.86 -10.07 -20.32
C VAL A 84 -22.17 -9.76 -19.00
N THR A 85 -21.42 -8.66 -18.95
CA THR A 85 -20.74 -8.23 -17.71
C THR A 85 -21.78 -7.72 -16.69
N PRO A 86 -21.80 -8.25 -15.46
CA PRO A 86 -22.66 -7.75 -14.40
C PRO A 86 -22.43 -6.27 -14.12
N SER A 87 -23.51 -5.49 -14.02
CA SER A 87 -23.46 -4.05 -13.72
C SER A 87 -22.78 -3.72 -12.39
N ILE A 88 -22.82 -4.64 -11.42
CA ILE A 88 -22.14 -4.47 -10.14
C ILE A 88 -20.61 -4.44 -10.32
N LEU A 89 -20.06 -5.22 -11.24
CA LEU A 89 -18.61 -5.26 -11.49
C LEU A 89 -18.14 -3.97 -12.16
N THR A 90 -18.91 -3.46 -13.13
CA THR A 90 -18.60 -2.18 -13.78
C THR A 90 -18.71 -1.02 -12.80
N LEU A 91 -19.73 -1.00 -11.93
CA LEU A 91 -19.87 0.00 -10.86
C LEU A 91 -18.69 -0.03 -9.90
N LEU A 92 -18.31 -1.23 -9.42
CA LEU A 92 -17.18 -1.40 -8.51
C LEU A 92 -15.86 -0.98 -9.17
N TRP A 93 -15.68 -1.27 -10.46
CA TRP A 93 -14.49 -0.83 -11.20
C TRP A 93 -14.35 0.70 -11.22
N HIS A 94 -15.44 1.42 -11.53
CA HIS A 94 -15.46 2.88 -11.49
C HIS A 94 -15.23 3.42 -10.09
N LEU A 95 -15.91 2.85 -9.09
CA LEU A 95 -15.75 3.24 -7.69
C LEU A 95 -14.29 3.07 -7.25
N GLY A 96 -13.68 1.93 -7.56
CA GLY A 96 -12.28 1.64 -7.26
C GLY A 96 -11.32 2.63 -7.92
N ALA A 97 -11.53 2.93 -9.21
CA ALA A 97 -10.73 3.91 -9.93
C ALA A 97 -10.86 5.33 -9.33
N ILE A 98 -12.08 5.77 -9.03
CA ILE A 98 -12.35 7.09 -8.42
C ILE A 98 -11.71 7.18 -7.04
N MET A 99 -11.88 6.16 -6.18
CA MET A 99 -11.23 6.10 -4.87
C MET A 99 -9.70 6.15 -5.00
N THR A 100 -9.13 5.43 -5.97
CA THR A 100 -7.68 5.46 -6.26
C THR A 100 -7.22 6.87 -6.61
N CYS A 101 -7.93 7.56 -7.51
CA CYS A 101 -7.64 8.93 -7.88
C CYS A 101 -7.76 9.89 -6.69
N LEU A 102 -8.86 9.84 -5.95
CA LEU A 102 -9.08 10.72 -4.80
C LEU A 102 -7.99 10.53 -3.74
N GLY A 103 -7.69 9.28 -3.35
CA GLY A 103 -6.66 8.99 -2.36
C GLY A 103 -5.26 9.36 -2.86
N GLY A 104 -4.95 9.02 -4.10
CA GLY A 104 -3.65 9.27 -4.71
C GLY A 104 -3.36 10.75 -4.96
N TYR A 105 -4.31 11.51 -5.51
CA TYR A 105 -4.16 12.95 -5.71
C TYR A 105 -4.12 13.70 -4.38
N TRP A 106 -4.97 13.33 -3.42
CA TRP A 106 -4.93 13.93 -2.09
C TRP A 106 -3.56 13.70 -1.43
N PHE A 107 -3.04 12.48 -1.52
CA PHE A 107 -1.70 12.18 -1.05
C PHE A 107 -0.63 13.00 -1.78
N TRP A 108 -0.67 13.02 -3.12
CA TRP A 108 0.34 13.64 -3.97
C TRP A 108 0.49 15.14 -3.73
N PHE A 109 -0.63 15.87 -3.78
CA PHE A 109 -0.61 17.33 -3.74
C PHE A 109 -0.49 17.89 -2.32
N PHE A 110 -1.02 17.18 -1.30
CA PHE A 110 -1.20 17.79 0.02
C PHE A 110 -0.57 17.03 1.19
N LEU A 111 -0.36 15.72 1.08
CA LEU A 111 0.07 14.90 2.24
C LEU A 111 1.47 14.31 2.07
N ARG A 112 2.07 14.40 0.88
CA ARG A 112 3.46 14.00 0.65
C ARG A 112 4.35 14.86 1.57
N VAL A 113 5.18 14.19 2.37
CA VAL A 113 6.08 14.85 3.34
C VAL A 113 7.00 15.85 2.63
N ASP A 114 7.51 15.46 1.48
CA ASP A 114 8.38 16.29 0.63
C ASP A 114 7.72 17.62 0.23
N VAL A 115 6.38 17.65 0.09
CA VAL A 115 5.64 18.89 -0.22
C VAL A 115 5.20 19.60 1.06
N SER A 116 4.51 18.89 1.95
CA SER A 116 3.83 19.51 3.10
C SER A 116 4.76 19.94 4.24
N ALA A 117 5.88 19.25 4.43
CA ALA A 117 6.82 19.53 5.51
C ALA A 117 8.18 20.02 5.01
N GLU A 118 8.67 19.50 3.88
CA GLU A 118 9.96 19.92 3.31
C GLU A 118 9.82 21.11 2.33
N GLY A 119 8.59 21.48 1.96
CA GLY A 119 8.32 22.66 1.12
C GLY A 119 8.77 22.52 -0.33
N ASN A 120 9.07 21.30 -0.79
CA ASN A 120 9.44 21.08 -2.19
C ASN A 120 8.22 21.25 -3.11
N PRO A 121 8.42 21.67 -4.37
CA PRO A 121 7.33 21.78 -5.32
C PRO A 121 6.65 20.42 -5.57
N TRP A 122 5.32 20.43 -5.73
CA TRP A 122 4.52 19.23 -5.97
C TRP A 122 4.90 18.48 -7.27
N TYR A 123 5.49 19.18 -8.24
CA TYR A 123 5.97 18.59 -9.50
C TYR A 123 7.37 17.97 -9.38
N ARG A 124 8.03 18.06 -8.23
CA ARG A 124 9.29 17.33 -7.97
C ARG A 124 8.97 15.84 -7.89
N ILE A 125 9.46 15.05 -8.85
CA ILE A 125 9.26 13.60 -8.89
C ILE A 125 10.56 12.92 -8.49
N ILE A 126 10.50 12.03 -7.50
CA ILE A 126 11.62 11.16 -7.13
C ILE A 126 11.31 9.70 -7.46
N LYS A 127 12.33 8.85 -7.52
CA LYS A 127 12.16 7.42 -7.84
C LYS A 127 11.15 6.69 -6.93
N ALA A 128 11.00 7.15 -5.68
CA ALA A 128 10.04 6.58 -4.73
C ALA A 128 8.57 6.83 -5.13
N ASP A 129 8.31 7.85 -5.95
CA ASP A 129 6.97 8.29 -6.34
C ASP A 129 6.41 7.53 -7.55
N LEU A 130 7.28 6.91 -8.34
CA LEU A 130 6.95 6.34 -9.65
C LEU A 130 5.80 5.33 -9.59
N PHE A 131 5.69 4.54 -8.52
CA PHE A 131 4.58 3.60 -8.36
C PHE A 131 3.24 4.31 -8.13
N VAL A 132 3.18 5.27 -7.20
CA VAL A 132 1.93 5.98 -6.91
C VAL A 132 1.49 6.82 -8.11
N LEU A 133 2.44 7.47 -8.79
CA LEU A 133 2.15 8.24 -9.98
C LEU A 133 1.62 7.37 -11.12
N SER A 134 2.30 6.26 -11.45
CA SER A 134 1.83 5.35 -12.50
C SER A 134 0.47 4.74 -12.17
N LEU A 135 0.20 4.47 -10.88
CA LEU A 135 -1.10 3.96 -10.41
C LEU A 135 -2.22 4.98 -10.63
N VAL A 136 -2.01 6.23 -10.18
CA VAL A 136 -3.00 7.30 -10.32
C VAL A 136 -3.23 7.68 -11.79
N VAL A 137 -2.16 7.74 -12.59
CA VAL A 137 -2.24 7.97 -14.03
C VAL A 137 -3.03 6.86 -14.71
N THR A 138 -2.78 5.60 -14.36
CA THR A 138 -3.51 4.45 -14.93
C THR A 138 -5.00 4.51 -14.60
N ALA A 139 -5.37 4.78 -13.35
CA ALA A 139 -6.77 4.92 -12.95
C ALA A 139 -7.45 6.10 -13.67
N THR A 140 -6.74 7.22 -13.82
CA THR A 140 -7.25 8.42 -14.49
C THR A 140 -7.49 8.18 -15.98
N ILE A 141 -6.51 7.61 -16.68
CA ILE A 141 -6.64 7.28 -18.10
C ILE A 141 -7.74 6.24 -18.32
N GLY A 142 -7.87 5.26 -17.43
CA GLY A 142 -8.97 4.28 -17.48
C GLY A 142 -10.35 4.92 -17.36
N LEU A 143 -10.53 5.87 -16.44
CA LEU A 143 -11.78 6.62 -16.29
C LEU A 143 -12.08 7.49 -17.53
N ILE A 144 -11.06 8.18 -18.07
CA ILE A 144 -11.23 8.99 -19.28
C ILE A 144 -11.60 8.10 -20.46
N TRP A 145 -10.92 6.97 -20.63
CA TRP A 145 -11.25 5.98 -21.65
C TRP A 145 -12.72 5.54 -21.53
N SER A 146 -13.16 5.11 -20.34
CA SER A 146 -14.53 4.64 -20.14
C SER A 146 -15.58 5.72 -20.46
N TYR A 147 -15.28 6.98 -20.12
CA TYR A 147 -16.14 8.12 -20.46
C TYR A 147 -16.20 8.35 -21.97
N LEU A 148 -15.06 8.41 -22.65
CA LEU A 148 -14.97 8.64 -24.09
C LEU A 148 -15.61 7.52 -24.90
N GLN A 149 -15.48 6.27 -24.44
CA GLN A 149 -16.15 5.11 -25.02
C GLN A 149 -17.67 5.24 -24.90
N THR A 150 -18.18 5.68 -23.74
CA THR A 150 -19.62 5.86 -23.52
C THR A 150 -20.18 7.04 -24.32
N ALA A 151 -19.37 8.08 -24.52
CA ALA A 151 -19.72 9.27 -25.30
C ALA A 151 -19.56 9.08 -26.83
N ASP A 152 -19.14 7.89 -27.28
CA ASP A 152 -18.93 7.53 -28.69
C ASP A 152 -18.00 8.51 -29.45
N VAL A 153 -16.97 9.01 -28.76
CA VAL A 153 -15.99 9.94 -29.34
C VAL A 153 -14.92 9.17 -30.10
N SER A 154 -15.23 8.85 -31.35
CA SER A 154 -14.38 8.06 -32.25
C SER A 154 -12.93 8.58 -32.31
N GLY A 155 -11.98 7.66 -32.14
CA GLY A 155 -10.54 7.92 -32.22
C GLY A 155 -9.94 8.31 -30.87
N TRP A 156 -10.62 9.16 -30.09
CA TRP A 156 -10.19 9.51 -28.74
C TRP A 156 -10.39 8.34 -27.76
N ASP A 157 -11.50 7.62 -27.88
CA ASP A 157 -11.74 6.38 -27.15
C ASP A 157 -10.61 5.36 -27.36
N THR A 158 -10.19 5.16 -28.61
CA THR A 158 -9.13 4.23 -29.00
C THR A 158 -7.77 4.70 -28.49
N LEU A 159 -7.47 6.00 -28.59
CA LEU A 159 -6.24 6.57 -28.06
C LEU A 159 -6.13 6.34 -26.55
N PHE A 160 -7.18 6.66 -25.79
CA PHE A 160 -7.17 6.51 -24.33
C PHE A 160 -7.16 5.05 -23.90
N LEU A 161 -7.74 4.14 -24.69
CA LEU A 161 -7.61 2.70 -24.48
C LEU A 161 -6.14 2.24 -24.63
N VAL A 162 -5.45 2.67 -25.68
CA VAL A 162 -4.03 2.36 -25.90
C VAL A 162 -3.17 2.94 -24.77
N LEU A 163 -3.42 4.20 -24.38
CA LEU A 163 -2.73 4.82 -23.26
C LEU A 163 -2.98 4.08 -21.94
N PHE A 164 -4.20 3.57 -21.71
CA PHE A 164 -4.55 2.79 -20.53
C PHE A 164 -3.77 1.46 -20.50
N MET A 165 -3.63 0.79 -21.65
CA MET A 165 -2.81 -0.41 -21.75
C MET A 165 -1.33 -0.11 -21.47
N ILE A 166 -0.78 0.93 -22.10
CA ILE A 166 0.63 1.33 -21.89
C ILE A 166 0.87 1.73 -20.43
N SER A 167 -0.05 2.47 -19.81
CA SER A 167 0.09 2.89 -18.41
C SER A 167 0.08 1.69 -17.47
N ASN A 168 -0.74 0.67 -17.73
CA ASN A 168 -0.71 -0.59 -17.00
C ASN A 168 0.64 -1.32 -17.15
N LEU A 169 1.20 -1.38 -18.37
CA LEU A 169 2.52 -1.95 -18.58
C LEU A 169 3.61 -1.20 -17.79
N VAL A 170 3.55 0.12 -17.76
CA VAL A 170 4.47 0.96 -16.98
C VAL A 170 4.26 0.75 -15.47
N LEU A 171 3.02 0.68 -15.00
CA LEU A 171 2.68 0.44 -13.60
C LEU A 171 3.25 -0.89 -13.11
N PHE A 172 2.92 -1.99 -13.78
CA PHE A 172 3.34 -3.33 -13.37
C PHE A 172 4.82 -3.59 -13.68
N GLY A 173 5.36 -3.08 -14.79
CA GLY A 173 6.81 -3.13 -15.07
C GLY A 173 7.61 -2.29 -14.07
N GLY A 174 7.06 -1.15 -13.65
CA GLY A 174 7.67 -0.24 -12.68
C GLY A 174 7.69 -0.76 -11.25
N VAL A 175 6.82 -1.73 -10.89
CA VAL A 175 6.80 -2.37 -9.57
C VAL A 175 8.20 -2.81 -9.14
N TYR A 176 8.97 -3.42 -10.05
CA TYR A 176 10.29 -3.95 -9.79
C TYR A 176 11.33 -2.90 -9.35
N TRP A 177 11.24 -1.69 -9.93
CA TRP A 177 12.11 -0.56 -9.60
C TRP A 177 11.56 0.35 -8.51
N SER A 178 10.29 0.15 -8.15
CA SER A 178 9.63 0.96 -7.14
C SER A 178 9.90 0.47 -5.71
N LYS A 179 9.43 1.25 -4.74
CA LYS A 179 9.36 0.79 -3.37
C LYS A 179 8.28 -0.26 -3.17
N PHE A 180 7.31 -0.50 -4.05
CA PHE A 180 6.13 -1.37 -3.81
C PHE A 180 6.42 -2.66 -3.01
N ALA A 181 7.51 -3.38 -3.31
CA ALA A 181 7.95 -4.56 -2.54
C ALA A 181 8.09 -4.35 -1.01
N HIS A 182 8.45 -3.15 -0.55
CA HIS A 182 8.50 -2.78 0.87
C HIS A 182 7.15 -2.88 1.59
N MET A 183 6.03 -2.78 0.86
CA MET A 183 4.69 -2.92 1.42
C MET A 183 4.42 -4.34 1.91
N PHE A 184 5.10 -5.35 1.34
CA PHE A 184 4.98 -6.74 1.80
C PHE A 184 5.98 -7.07 2.91
N TYR A 185 7.13 -6.37 2.97
CA TYR A 185 8.14 -6.59 4.01
C TYR A 185 7.72 -6.02 5.37
N LYS A 186 7.02 -4.87 5.39
CA LYS A 186 6.63 -4.21 6.64
C LYS A 186 5.67 -5.05 7.50
N PRO A 187 4.60 -5.65 6.93
CA PRO A 187 3.73 -6.56 7.68
C PRO A 187 4.48 -7.82 8.16
N GLY A 188 5.38 -8.35 7.33
CA GLY A 188 6.22 -9.49 7.72
C GLY A 188 7.12 -9.16 8.92
N ALA A 189 7.72 -7.98 8.94
CA ALA A 189 8.51 -7.49 10.07
C ALA A 189 7.67 -7.27 11.33
N ALA A 190 6.47 -6.69 11.19
CA ALA A 190 5.56 -6.49 12.31
C ALA A 190 5.10 -7.82 12.93
N ILE A 191 4.76 -8.82 12.10
CA ILE A 191 4.41 -10.17 12.55
C ILE A 191 5.58 -10.78 13.31
N GLN A 192 6.80 -10.68 12.77
CA GLN A 192 7.99 -11.22 13.40
C GLN A 192 8.24 -10.55 14.77
N LYS A 193 8.10 -9.23 14.85
CA LYS A 193 8.25 -8.47 16.09
C LYS A 193 7.24 -8.91 17.16
N HIS A 194 5.95 -8.97 16.84
CA HIS A 194 4.94 -9.38 17.81
C HIS A 194 5.04 -10.84 18.23
N LEU A 195 5.53 -11.71 17.33
CA LEU A 195 5.86 -13.09 17.69
C LEU A 195 7.07 -13.15 18.63
N ALA A 196 8.11 -12.33 18.38
CA ALA A 196 9.29 -12.24 19.23
C ALA A 196 8.98 -11.68 20.63
N GLU A 197 8.09 -10.70 20.72
CA GLU A 197 7.54 -10.19 21.99
C GLU A 197 6.79 -11.31 22.73
N ALA A 198 5.99 -12.11 22.02
CA ALA A 198 5.17 -13.17 22.61
C ALA A 198 5.97 -14.41 23.04
N ASP A 199 7.03 -14.76 22.32
CA ASP A 199 7.92 -15.89 22.63
C ASP A 199 9.08 -15.53 23.56
N GLY A 200 9.18 -14.23 23.92
CA GLY A 200 10.15 -13.70 24.86
C GLY A 200 11.58 -13.66 24.33
N SER A 201 11.81 -13.88 23.03
CA SER A 201 13.09 -13.56 22.39
C SER A 201 13.29 -12.05 22.26
N ASN A 202 12.19 -11.31 22.08
CA ASN A 202 12.10 -9.85 22.01
C ASN A 202 13.17 -9.19 21.10
N GLU A 203 13.66 -9.90 20.07
CA GLU A 203 14.80 -9.46 19.24
C GLU A 203 16.06 -9.05 20.03
N ASN A 204 16.32 -9.68 21.19
CA ASN A 204 17.34 -9.28 22.16
C ASN A 204 17.17 -7.86 22.73
N LEU A 205 15.98 -7.25 22.59
CA LEU A 205 15.66 -5.98 23.22
C LEU A 205 15.35 -6.21 24.71
N PRO A 206 15.73 -5.27 25.58
CA PRO A 206 15.33 -5.32 26.98
C PRO A 206 13.80 -5.22 27.11
N GLU A 207 13.26 -5.76 28.19
CA GLU A 207 11.84 -5.60 28.49
C GLU A 207 11.48 -4.11 28.66
N PRO A 208 10.25 -3.70 28.30
CA PRO A 208 9.81 -2.33 28.51
C PRO A 208 9.97 -1.92 29.97
N SER A 209 10.55 -0.74 30.21
CA SER A 209 10.70 -0.23 31.58
C SER A 209 9.37 0.27 32.13
N ASP A 210 9.07 -0.07 33.38
CA ASP A 210 7.93 0.46 34.14
C ASP A 210 8.07 1.95 34.50
N LYS A 211 9.24 2.56 34.23
CA LYS A 211 9.47 3.96 34.50
C LYS A 211 8.62 4.84 33.56
N PRO A 212 8.04 5.95 34.05
CA PRO A 212 7.33 6.88 33.19
C PRO A 212 8.27 7.38 32.10
N LYS A 213 7.76 7.49 30.86
CA LYS A 213 8.54 7.98 29.72
C LYS A 213 9.06 9.38 30.03
N GLN A 214 10.36 9.49 30.32
CA GLN A 214 11.03 10.78 30.51
C GLN A 214 11.52 11.27 29.15
N PHE A 215 10.71 12.09 28.49
CA PHE A 215 11.17 12.88 27.36
C PHE A 215 11.91 14.11 27.91
N GLY A 216 13.13 14.38 27.43
CA GLY A 216 13.87 15.56 27.86
C GLY A 216 13.08 16.84 27.60
N LEU A 217 13.12 17.79 28.55
CA LEU A 217 12.45 19.10 28.49
C LEU A 217 12.85 19.96 27.28
N GLY A 218 13.87 19.54 26.52
CA GLY A 218 14.53 20.32 25.49
C GLY A 218 13.67 20.65 24.27
N ILE A 219 12.54 19.96 24.03
CA ILE A 219 11.65 20.36 22.95
C ILE A 219 10.22 20.00 23.32
N LYS A 220 9.42 20.99 23.74
CA LYS A 220 7.99 21.05 23.34
C LYS A 220 7.95 21.20 21.82
N ARG A 221 8.46 20.20 21.10
CA ARG A 221 8.22 20.03 19.67
C ARG A 221 6.70 19.90 19.62
N GLU A 222 6.06 20.66 18.73
CA GLU A 222 4.71 20.30 18.31
C GLU A 222 4.68 18.77 18.15
N ALA A 223 3.60 18.14 18.63
CA ALA A 223 3.41 16.72 18.37
C ALA A 223 3.75 16.48 16.90
N PRO A 224 4.68 15.56 16.59
CA PRO A 224 5.21 15.44 15.25
C PRO A 224 4.01 15.33 14.30
N ARG A 225 3.89 16.28 13.37
CA ARG A 225 2.84 16.27 12.33
C ARG A 225 2.98 15.06 11.41
N HIS A 226 4.02 14.28 11.60
CA HIS A 226 4.21 12.96 11.05
C HIS A 226 4.03 11.96 12.18
N TYR A 227 2.86 11.34 12.25
CA TYR A 227 2.64 9.89 12.15
C TYR A 227 1.14 9.71 11.95
#